data_AF-A0A3B5M1G9-F1
#
_entry.id   AF-A0A3B5M1G9-F1
#
_cell.length_a   1.000
_cell.length_b   1.000
_cell.length_c   1.000
_cell.angle_alpha   90.00
_cell.angle_beta   90.00
_cell.angle_gamma   90.00
#
_symmetry.space_group_name_H-M   'P 1'
#
loop_
_entity.id
_entity.type
_entity.pdbx_description
1 polymer ?
#
loop_
_entity_poly.entity_id
_entity_poly.type
_entity_poly.pdbx_seq_one_letter_code
_entity_poly.pdbx_strand_id
1 'polypeptide(L)' 'MEVGSSSGSGGSAVEVSFPGAQTSVLDSLNRQREDGSLCDLSIHVQGHVFKAHRCVLAASSPYFHDQVGEFDPNGSEAIK' A
#
# COMPACT_ATOMS: atom_id res chain seq x y z
N MET A 1 41.77 -16.61 -16.74
CA MET A 1 42.01 -16.43 -15.30
C MET A 1 40.72 -15.82 -14.76
N GLU A 2 39.71 -16.65 -14.53
CA GLU A 2 39.42 -17.38 -13.27
C GLU A 2 38.89 -16.47 -12.14
N VAL A 3 37.58 -16.65 -11.94
CA VAL A 3 36.74 -16.64 -10.72
C VAL A 3 37.10 -15.78 -9.50
N GLY A 4 36.04 -15.22 -8.92
CA GLY A 4 35.99 -14.73 -7.55
C GLY A 4 34.55 -14.69 -7.03
N SER A 5 33.99 -15.86 -6.76
CA SER A 5 32.73 -16.05 -6.05
C SER A 5 32.86 -15.51 -4.62
N SER A 6 32.03 -14.55 -4.22
CA SER A 6 31.88 -14.19 -2.81
C SER A 6 30.69 -14.96 -2.23
N SER A 7 31.02 -16.06 -1.58
CA SER A 7 30.16 -16.86 -0.71
C SER A 7 29.66 -15.99 0.44
N GLY A 8 28.39 -15.58 0.40
CA GLY A 8 27.68 -15.09 1.59
C GLY A 8 27.06 -16.28 2.29
N SER A 9 27.51 -16.60 3.51
CA SER A 9 26.98 -17.68 4.36
C SER A 9 25.45 -17.72 4.33
N GLY A 10 24.93 -18.74 3.65
CA GLY A 10 23.51 -18.99 3.52
C GLY A 10 22.92 -19.41 4.86
N GLY A 11 22.34 -18.45 5.58
CA GLY A 11 21.17 -18.76 6.38
C GLY A 11 20.15 -19.35 5.42
N SER A 12 19.75 -20.61 5.64
CA SER A 12 18.70 -21.24 4.85
C SER A 12 17.39 -20.48 5.09
N ALA A 13 17.17 -19.40 4.35
CA ALA A 13 15.90 -18.71 4.33
C ALA A 13 14.87 -19.70 3.78
N VAL A 14 13.97 -20.15 4.64
CA VAL A 14 12.81 -20.92 4.19
C VAL A 14 11.87 -19.93 3.55
N GLU A 15 11.85 -19.90 2.22
CA GLU A 15 10.85 -19.14 1.49
C GLU A 15 9.50 -19.85 1.64
N VAL A 16 8.57 -19.20 2.34
CA VAL A 16 7.19 -19.68 2.47
C VAL A 16 6.33 -18.90 1.51
N SER A 17 5.80 -19.57 0.48
CA SER A 17 4.84 -19.00 -0.45
C SER A 17 3.42 -19.36 -0.06
N PHE A 18 2.55 -18.35 0.07
CA PHE A 18 1.13 -18.51 0.33
C PHE A 18 0.33 -18.16 -0.93
N PRO A 19 0.03 -19.13 -1.80
CA PRO A 19 -0.72 -18.87 -3.03
C PRO A 19 -2.10 -18.29 -2.70
N GLY A 20 -2.43 -17.14 -3.29
CA GLY A 20 -3.71 -16.44 -3.08
C GLY A 20 -3.72 -15.49 -1.87
N ALA A 21 -2.62 -15.36 -1.12
CA ALA A 21 -2.54 -14.39 -0.03
C ALA A 21 -2.80 -12.95 -0.52
N GLN A 22 -2.28 -12.59 -1.69
CA GLN A 22 -2.51 -11.26 -2.27
C GLN A 22 -4.00 -10.96 -2.49
N THR A 23 -4.79 -11.92 -3.00
CA THR A 23 -6.22 -11.72 -3.24
C THR A 23 -6.99 -11.62 -1.93
N SER A 24 -6.71 -12.51 -0.96
CA SER A 24 -7.37 -12.47 0.35
C SER A 24 -7.06 -11.19 1.13
N VAL A 25 -5.84 -10.66 1.02
CA VAL A 25 -5.45 -9.39 1.63
C VAL A 25 -6.20 -8.23 0.97
N LEU A 26 -6.21 -8.15 -0.36
CA LEU A 26 -6.93 -7.10 -1.08
C LEU A 26 -8.44 -7.14 -0.82
N ASP A 27 -9.05 -8.32 -0.77
CA ASP A 27 -10.46 -8.49 -0.41
C ASP A 27 -10.74 -7.98 1.01
N SER A 28 -9.84 -8.26 1.96
CA SER A 28 -9.98 -7.80 3.34
C SER A 28 -9.84 -6.27 3.45
N LEU A 29 -8.89 -5.68 2.73
CA LEU A 29 -8.71 -4.22 2.66
C LEU A 29 -9.93 -3.53 2.01
N ASN A 30 -10.52 -4.15 0.99
CA ASN A 30 -11.72 -3.63 0.37
C ASN A 30 -12.91 -3.60 1.34
N ARG A 31 -13.12 -4.68 2.12
CA ARG A 31 -14.16 -4.70 3.17
C ARG A 31 -13.93 -3.64 4.23
N GLN A 32 -12.68 -3.47 4.68
CA GLN A 32 -12.32 -2.40 5.63
C GLN A 32 -12.65 -1.01 5.06
N ARG A 33 -12.39 -0.79 3.77
CA ARG A 33 -12.73 0.47 3.10
C ARG A 33 -14.24 0.73 3.08
N GLU A 34 -15.04 -0.29 2.77
CA GLU A 34 -16.51 -0.22 2.75
C GLU A 34 -17.09 0.06 4.14
N ASP A 35 -16.53 -0.57 5.19
CA ASP A 35 -16.91 -0.32 6.58
C ASP A 35 -16.34 1.00 7.14
N GLY A 36 -15.42 1.65 6.40
CA GLY A 36 -14.71 2.85 6.85
C GLY A 36 -13.73 2.59 8.01
N SER A 37 -13.30 1.34 8.17
CA SER A 37 -12.36 0.88 9.19
C SER A 37 -10.92 1.03 8.71
N LEU A 38 -10.04 1.54 9.57
CA LEU A 38 -8.62 1.78 9.29
C LEU A 38 -8.33 2.70 8.09
N CYS A 39 -9.35 3.35 7.51
CA CYS A 39 -9.16 4.36 6.48
C CYS A 39 -8.59 5.63 7.10
N ASP A 40 -7.38 5.97 6.70
CA ASP A 40 -6.61 7.12 7.16
C ASP A 40 -6.62 8.28 6.14
N LEU A 41 -7.29 8.10 5.00
CA LEU A 41 -7.47 9.11 3.97
C LEU A 41 -8.95 9.30 3.62
N SER A 42 -9.35 10.55 3.41
CA SER A 42 -10.65 10.92 2.84
C SER A 42 -10.47 11.88 1.66
N ILE A 43 -10.90 11.42 0.49
CA ILE A 43 -10.81 12.13 -0.77
C ILE A 43 -12.14 12.82 -1.05
N HIS A 44 -12.10 14.14 -1.22
CA HIS A 44 -13.30 14.93 -1.54
C HIS A 44 -13.35 15.23 -3.04
N VAL A 45 -14.40 14.76 -3.74
CA VAL A 45 -14.61 15.03 -5.17
C VAL A 45 -16.04 15.49 -5.39
N GLN A 46 -16.21 16.73 -5.87
CA GLN A 46 -17.52 17.29 -6.23
C GLN A 46 -18.60 17.07 -5.15
N GLY A 47 -18.26 17.30 -3.88
CA GLY A 47 -19.16 17.13 -2.74
C GLY A 47 -19.34 15.70 -2.23
N HIS A 48 -18.69 14.71 -2.84
CA HIS A 48 -18.67 13.33 -2.37
C HIS A 48 -17.38 13.04 -1.61
N VAL A 49 -17.46 12.20 -0.58
CA VAL A 49 -16.31 11.81 0.24
C VAL A 49 -16.02 10.32 0.06
N PHE A 50 -14.80 10.01 -0.35
CA PHE A 50 -14.33 8.64 -0.54
C PHE A 50 -13.26 8.32 0.50
N LYS A 51 -13.56 7.38 1.41
CA LYS A 51 -12.57 6.85 2.34
C LYS A 51 -11.66 5.85 1.64
N ALA A 52 -10.37 5.91 1.95
CA ALA A 52 -9.36 5.03 1.37
C ALA A 52 -8.19 4.81 2.35
N HIS A 53 -7.33 3.86 2.00
CA HIS A 53 -6.07 3.60 2.69
C HIS A 53 -4.91 4.21 1.89
N ARG A 54 -4.10 5.05 2.53
CA ARG A 54 -2.93 5.71 1.92
C ARG A 54 -1.97 4.73 1.26
N CYS A 55 -1.65 3.65 1.97
CA CYS A 55 -0.70 2.64 1.50
C CYS A 55 -1.15 1.95 0.21
N VAL A 56 -2.45 1.67 0.07
CA VAL A 56 -3.02 1.01 -1.11
C VAL A 56 -2.95 1.94 -2.31
N LEU A 57 -3.30 3.23 -2.14
CA LEU A 57 -3.23 4.22 -3.23
C LEU A 57 -1.79 4.47 -3.69
N ALA A 58 -0.86 4.66 -2.75
CA ALA A 58 0.55 4.84 -3.05
C ALA A 58 1.16 3.62 -3.78
N ALA A 59 0.76 2.41 -3.41
CA ALA A 59 1.20 1.19 -4.09
C ALA A 59 0.59 1.01 -5.49
N SER A 60 -0.61 1.55 -5.71
CA SER A 60 -1.38 1.35 -6.96
C SER A 60 -1.13 2.43 -8.00
N SER A 61 -0.67 3.63 -7.60
CA SER A 61 -0.49 4.76 -8.51
C SER A 61 0.64 5.69 -8.05
N PRO A 62 1.60 6.01 -8.94
CA PRO A 62 2.65 6.99 -8.66
C PRO A 62 2.10 8.37 -8.29
N TYR A 63 0.95 8.75 -8.85
CA TYR A 63 0.30 10.03 -8.55
C TYR A 63 -0.02 10.17 -7.04
N PHE A 64 -0.56 9.11 -6.44
CA PHE A 64 -0.83 9.10 -5.01
C PHE A 64 0.41 8.87 -4.17
N HIS A 65 1.45 8.24 -4.71
CA HIS A 65 2.69 8.04 -3.97
C HIS A 65 3.34 9.37 -3.57
N ASP A 66 3.40 10.34 -4.49
CA ASP A 66 4.02 11.65 -4.23
C ASP A 66 3.10 12.58 -3.44
N GLN A 67 1.79 12.61 -3.74
CA GLN A 67 0.84 13.49 -3.03
C GLN A 67 0.60 13.07 -1.58
N VAL A 68 0.56 11.76 -1.32
CA VAL A 68 0.36 11.23 0.05
C VAL A 68 1.61 11.46 0.92
N GLY A 69 2.76 11.85 0.36
CA GLY A 69 3.98 12.18 1.11
C GLY A 69 3.97 13.57 1.77
N GLU A 70 3.23 14.54 1.24
CA GLU A 70 3.25 15.96 1.69
C GLU A 70 2.21 16.29 2.78
N PHE A 71 1.59 15.27 3.36
CA PHE A 71 0.26 15.41 3.96
C PHE A 71 0.22 16.06 5.36
N ASP A 72 -0.58 17.14 5.46
CA ASP A 72 -1.04 17.81 6.67
C ASP A 72 -1.57 16.85 7.77
N PRO A 73 -1.32 17.11 9.07
CA PRO A 73 -1.75 16.23 10.17
C PRO A 73 -3.27 16.05 10.33
N ASN A 74 -4.10 16.72 9.51
CA ASN A 74 -5.55 16.73 9.58
C ASN A 74 -6.28 15.96 8.45
N GLY A 75 -5.59 15.20 7.61
CA GLY A 75 -6.22 14.12 6.81
C GLY A 75 -7.14 14.54 5.65
N SER A 76 -7.30 15.83 5.34
CA SER A 76 -8.17 16.31 4.27
C SER A 76 -7.39 16.72 3.01
N GLU A 77 -7.29 15.83 2.02
CA GLU A 77 -6.93 16.21 0.65
C GLU A 77 -8.23 16.36 -0.15
N ALA A 78 -8.42 17.55 -0.71
CA ALA A 78 -9.32 17.73 -1.83
C ALA A 78 -8.48 17.46 -3.08
N ILE A 79 -8.64 16.28 -3.70
CA ILE A 79 -8.14 16.07 -5.05
C ILE A 79 -8.93 17.04 -5.93
N LYS A 80 -8.26 18.09 -6.41
CA LYS A 80 -8.86 19.12 -7.25
C LYS A 80 -9.21 18.57 -8.63
#